data_AF-A0A7S2HD12-F1
#
_entry.id   AF-A0A7S2HD12-F1
#
_cell.length_a   1.000
_cell.length_b   1.000
_cell.length_c   1.000
_cell.angle_alpha   90.00
_cell.angle_beta   90.00
_cell.angle_gamma   90.00
#
_symmetry.space_group_name_H-M   'P 1'
#
loop_
_entity.id
_entity.type
_entity.pdbx_description
1 polymer ?
#
loop_
_entity_poly.entity_id
_entity_poly.type
_entity_poly.pdbx_seq_one_letter_code
_entity_poly.pdbx_strand_id
1 'polypeptide(L)'
;TATTTTELATTTTTTLTFTTVMVTTTTTTVTTTTQAAPQLGARKANWIFPSLFCFEVTCVKPEDPNWYEPKLVMAQLRQKVSIFQCDEYTVFTNGGKLRLGNWTPTQLRAPRVGMGDLNKPGQTTNSWLNTLIFQQAWVEIKRDGRYRRHDWVVKCDPDAVFFPQRLRELVRPHSSPPGAWFYLNCNKYPPSPPGEAKLYGSVEVFSRKAVEAYHARKDECINGMKWQGWGE
;
A
#
# COMPACT_ATOMS: atom_id res chain seq x y z
N THR A 1 46.20 -6.85 75.69
CA THR A 1 46.01 -5.81 76.73
C THR A 1 45.01 -4.83 76.20
N ALA A 2 43.83 -4.76 76.80
CA ALA A 2 42.77 -3.83 76.43
C ALA A 2 43.11 -2.42 76.94
N THR A 3 42.69 -1.38 76.21
CA THR A 3 42.20 -0.16 76.85
C THR A 3 41.18 0.54 75.95
N THR A 4 39.96 0.57 76.46
CA THR A 4 38.79 1.29 75.99
C THR A 4 38.89 2.74 76.43
N THR A 5 38.50 3.70 75.58
CA THR A 5 38.08 5.02 76.06
C THR A 5 36.89 5.51 75.25
N THR A 6 35.78 5.61 75.95
CA THR A 6 34.49 6.19 75.57
C THR A 6 34.60 7.71 75.59
N GLU A 7 33.98 8.40 74.63
CA GLU A 7 33.55 9.78 74.88
C GLU A 7 32.23 10.11 74.17
N LEU A 8 31.40 10.84 74.91
CA LEU A 8 29.97 11.02 74.77
C LEU A 8 29.60 12.03 73.67
N ALA A 9 28.57 11.70 72.90
CA ALA A 9 27.98 12.60 71.92
C ALA A 9 27.21 13.75 72.59
N THR A 10 27.43 14.98 72.11
CA THR A 10 26.58 16.14 72.43
C THR A 10 25.99 16.67 71.12
N THR A 11 24.69 16.46 70.93
CA THR A 11 23.96 16.87 69.72
C THR A 11 23.49 18.32 69.86
N THR A 12 23.95 19.20 68.98
CA THR A 12 23.46 20.59 68.90
C THR A 12 22.52 20.71 67.70
N THR A 13 21.25 20.99 67.96
CA THR A 13 20.20 21.13 66.94
C THR A 13 20.14 22.58 66.46
N THR A 14 20.54 22.83 65.22
CA THR A 14 20.39 24.15 64.57
C THR A 14 19.16 24.12 63.67
N THR A 15 18.13 24.89 64.04
CA THR A 15 16.90 25.04 63.26
C THR A 15 17.12 26.05 62.13
N LEU A 16 17.01 25.62 60.87
CA LEU A 16 17.02 26.51 59.70
C LEU A 16 15.58 26.69 59.20
N THR A 17 15.06 27.91 59.33
CA THR A 17 13.78 28.33 58.75
C THR A 17 13.97 28.66 57.27
N PHE A 18 13.34 27.89 56.39
CA PHE A 18 13.28 28.20 54.95
C PHE A 18 11.99 28.96 54.64
N THR A 19 12.14 30.12 53.99
CA THR A 19 11.02 30.95 53.53
C THR A 19 10.74 30.60 52.08
N THR A 20 9.57 30.04 51.78
CA THR A 20 9.20 29.60 50.43
C THR A 20 8.71 30.81 49.62
N VAL A 21 9.44 31.21 48.59
CA VAL A 21 9.01 32.22 47.62
C VAL A 21 8.21 31.51 46.52
N MET A 22 6.91 31.79 46.43
CA MET A 22 6.04 31.30 45.37
C MET A 22 6.34 32.04 44.07
N VAL A 23 7.00 31.37 43.13
CA VAL A 23 7.18 31.86 41.75
C VAL A 23 5.97 31.42 40.94
N THR A 24 5.16 32.38 40.49
CA THR A 24 3.99 32.13 39.64
C THR A 24 4.45 32.03 38.18
N THR A 25 4.52 30.81 37.64
CA THR A 25 4.78 30.58 36.22
C THR A 25 3.47 30.66 35.43
N THR A 26 3.29 31.69 34.62
CA THR A 26 2.14 31.83 33.73
C THR A 26 2.36 30.94 32.50
N THR A 27 1.73 29.77 32.47
CA THR A 27 1.73 28.88 31.30
C THR A 27 0.69 29.37 30.29
N THR A 28 1.13 29.98 29.21
CA THR A 28 0.25 30.34 28.08
C THR A 28 -0.06 29.08 27.28
N THR A 29 -1.24 28.49 27.50
CA THR A 29 -1.74 27.37 26.72
C THR A 29 -2.14 27.87 25.32
N VAL A 30 -1.28 27.64 24.32
CA VAL A 30 -1.66 27.84 22.91
C VAL A 30 -2.54 26.66 22.51
N THR A 31 -3.86 26.85 22.52
CA THR A 31 -4.81 25.88 21.98
C THR A 31 -4.68 25.90 20.46
N THR A 32 -3.87 25.00 19.90
CA THR A 32 -3.88 24.72 18.47
C THR A 32 -5.14 23.92 18.16
N THR A 33 -6.22 24.62 17.83
CA THR A 33 -7.42 24.00 17.27
C THR A 33 -7.05 23.48 15.88
N THR A 34 -6.63 22.22 15.80
CA THR A 34 -6.56 21.50 14.53
C THR A 34 -7.99 21.36 14.02
N GLN A 35 -8.45 22.32 13.23
CA GLN A 35 -9.67 22.18 12.47
C GLN A 35 -9.50 20.95 11.59
N ALA A 36 -10.22 19.88 11.95
CA ALA A 36 -10.43 18.78 11.05
C ALA A 36 -10.95 19.35 9.73
N ALA A 37 -10.27 19.03 8.63
CA ALA A 37 -10.75 19.36 7.30
C ALA A 37 -12.23 18.94 7.21
N PRO A 38 -13.11 19.76 6.60
CA PRO A 38 -14.50 19.41 6.46
C PRO A 38 -14.56 18.02 5.84
N GLN A 39 -15.24 17.08 6.50
CA GLN A 39 -15.66 15.84 5.89
C GLN A 39 -16.56 16.23 4.72
N LEU A 40 -15.94 16.45 3.56
CA LEU A 40 -16.64 16.76 2.34
C LEU A 40 -17.50 15.54 2.06
N GLY A 41 -18.78 15.62 2.44
CA GLY A 41 -19.77 14.63 2.07
C GLY A 41 -19.58 14.36 0.59
N ALA A 42 -19.24 13.12 0.25
CA ALA A 42 -18.88 12.75 -1.10
C ALA A 42 -20.03 13.17 -2.02
N ARG A 43 -19.85 14.25 -2.78
CA ARG A 43 -20.62 14.47 -4.01
C ARG A 43 -20.49 13.15 -4.76
N LYS A 44 -21.60 12.44 -4.98
CA LYS A 44 -21.60 11.26 -5.85
C LYS A 44 -21.02 11.74 -7.18
N ALA A 45 -19.79 11.34 -7.47
CA ALA A 45 -19.19 11.62 -8.75
C ALA A 45 -20.06 10.93 -9.82
N ASN A 46 -20.28 11.60 -10.96
CA ASN A 46 -20.99 11.03 -12.10
C ASN A 46 -20.08 10.04 -12.83
N TRP A 47 -19.76 8.93 -12.17
CA TRP A 47 -18.95 7.85 -12.73
C TRP A 47 -19.78 6.92 -13.59
N ILE A 48 -19.15 6.32 -14.60
CA ILE A 48 -19.80 5.35 -15.46
C ILE A 48 -19.94 4.05 -14.67
N PHE A 49 -21.16 3.52 -14.56
CA PHE A 49 -21.39 2.27 -13.86
C PHE A 49 -21.00 1.04 -14.73
N PRO A 50 -20.29 0.04 -14.16
CA PRO A 50 -19.62 0.06 -12.85
C PRO A 50 -18.34 0.90 -12.85
N SER A 51 -18.11 1.60 -11.75
CA SER A 51 -16.97 2.50 -11.57
C SER A 51 -15.67 1.73 -11.28
N LEU A 52 -14.56 2.19 -11.84
CA LEU A 52 -13.26 1.53 -11.77
C LEU A 52 -12.22 2.41 -11.06
N PHE A 53 -11.57 1.87 -10.03
CA PHE A 53 -10.33 2.40 -9.48
C PHE A 53 -9.16 1.59 -10.04
N CYS A 54 -8.25 2.21 -10.77
CA CYS A 54 -7.15 1.49 -11.44
C CYS A 54 -5.78 1.88 -10.90
N PHE A 55 -4.85 0.93 -10.83
CA PHE A 55 -3.47 1.23 -10.48
C PHE A 55 -2.44 0.46 -11.30
N GLU A 56 -1.29 1.09 -11.44
CA GLU A 56 -0.09 0.54 -12.08
C GLU A 56 1.08 0.60 -11.08
N VAL A 57 1.98 -0.38 -11.16
CA VAL A 57 3.30 -0.32 -10.51
C VAL A 57 4.33 -0.27 -11.64
N THR A 58 5.08 0.83 -11.73
CA THR A 58 6.14 0.98 -12.74
C THR A 58 7.52 0.84 -12.13
N CYS A 59 8.36 0.05 -12.79
CA CYS A 59 9.75 -0.06 -12.47
C CYS A 59 10.53 1.18 -12.91
N VAL A 60 11.26 1.77 -11.98
CA VAL A 60 12.17 2.89 -12.25
C VAL A 60 13.56 2.41 -11.92
N LYS A 61 14.49 2.54 -12.87
CA LYS A 61 15.90 2.21 -12.67
C LYS A 61 16.71 3.50 -12.62
N PRO A 62 17.16 3.97 -11.44
CA PRO A 62 17.98 5.17 -11.32
C PRO A 62 19.26 5.10 -12.18
N GLU A 63 19.83 3.91 -12.32
CA GLU A 63 20.98 3.61 -13.17
C GLU A 63 20.68 3.59 -14.68
N ASP A 64 19.40 3.50 -15.07
CA ASP A 64 18.96 3.51 -16.46
C ASP A 64 17.78 4.49 -16.64
N PRO A 65 18.06 5.78 -16.84
CA PRO A 65 17.03 6.79 -17.04
C PRO A 65 16.22 6.55 -18.34
N ASN A 66 16.68 5.64 -19.20
CA ASN A 66 16.03 5.28 -20.45
C ASN A 66 15.15 4.03 -20.35
N TRP A 67 14.99 3.45 -19.16
CA TRP A 67 14.13 2.29 -18.93
C TRP A 67 12.73 2.48 -19.51
N TYR A 68 12.17 1.40 -20.07
CA TYR A 68 11.00 1.50 -20.95
C TYR A 68 9.70 1.74 -20.20
N GLU A 69 9.51 1.17 -19.01
CA GLU A 69 8.21 1.25 -18.31
C GLU A 69 7.80 2.69 -17.96
N PRO A 70 8.66 3.57 -17.40
CA PRO A 70 8.28 4.97 -17.15
C PRO A 70 7.90 5.71 -18.42
N LYS A 71 8.53 5.37 -19.56
CA LYS A 71 8.20 5.94 -20.87
C LYS A 71 6.83 5.46 -21.34
N LEU A 72 6.49 4.19 -21.13
CA LEU A 72 5.17 3.63 -21.43
C LEU A 72 4.07 4.30 -20.59
N VAL A 73 4.23 4.36 -19.27
CA VAL A 73 3.25 5.02 -18.38
C VAL A 73 3.05 6.48 -18.77
N MET A 74 4.14 7.19 -19.10
CA MET A 74 4.06 8.57 -19.56
C MET A 74 3.34 8.71 -20.91
N ALA A 75 3.55 7.77 -21.84
CA ALA A 75 2.84 7.73 -23.11
C ALA A 75 1.34 7.45 -22.92
N GLN A 76 0.99 6.49 -22.06
CA GLN A 76 -0.39 6.15 -21.72
C GLN A 76 -1.11 7.36 -21.08
N LEU A 77 -0.44 8.07 -20.17
CA LEU A 77 -0.97 9.28 -19.56
C LEU A 77 -1.23 10.39 -20.60
N ARG A 78 -0.25 10.67 -21.46
CA ARG A 78 -0.36 11.70 -22.51
C ARG A 78 -1.52 11.41 -23.47
N GLN A 79 -1.72 10.14 -23.80
CA GLN A 79 -2.78 9.70 -24.69
C GLN A 79 -4.12 9.47 -23.98
N LYS A 80 -4.16 9.52 -22.64
CA LYS A 80 -5.34 9.20 -21.82
C LYS A 80 -5.92 7.82 -22.19
N VAL A 81 -5.06 6.80 -22.18
CA VAL A 81 -5.40 5.38 -22.44
C VAL A 81 -5.04 4.49 -21.25
N SER A 82 -5.33 3.19 -21.30
CA SER A 82 -5.09 2.26 -20.17
C SER A 82 -5.81 2.72 -18.89
N ILE A 83 -5.17 2.63 -17.72
CA ILE A 83 -5.72 3.01 -16.41
C ILE A 83 -6.16 4.48 -16.35
N PHE A 84 -5.61 5.34 -17.22
CA PHE A 84 -5.95 6.76 -17.27
C PHE A 84 -7.35 7.05 -17.83
N GLN A 85 -8.08 6.01 -18.25
CA GLN A 85 -9.52 6.06 -18.59
C GLN A 85 -10.43 5.49 -17.49
N CYS A 86 -9.87 5.06 -16.36
CA CYS A 86 -10.66 4.69 -15.19
C CYS A 86 -11.20 5.92 -14.46
N ASP A 87 -12.23 5.72 -13.64
CA ASP A 87 -12.94 6.78 -12.93
C ASP A 87 -12.04 7.48 -11.90
N GLU A 88 -11.16 6.70 -11.26
CA GLU A 88 -9.97 7.19 -10.59
C GLU A 88 -8.80 6.24 -10.81
N TYR A 89 -7.58 6.75 -10.64
CA TYR A 89 -6.38 5.95 -10.77
C TYR A 89 -5.25 6.40 -9.84
N THR A 90 -4.23 5.56 -9.71
CA THR A 90 -2.93 5.89 -9.11
C THR A 90 -1.80 5.13 -9.80
N VAL A 91 -0.58 5.66 -9.70
CA VAL A 91 0.63 4.97 -10.15
C VAL A 91 1.57 4.87 -8.95
N PHE A 92 2.23 3.73 -8.82
CA PHE A 92 3.30 3.47 -7.87
C PHE A 92 4.63 3.23 -8.58
N THR A 93 5.75 3.47 -7.89
CA THR A 93 7.08 3.10 -8.40
C THR A 93 7.77 2.10 -7.48
N ASN A 94 8.60 1.20 -8.02
CA ASN A 94 9.34 0.21 -7.22
C ASN A 94 10.88 0.38 -7.23
N GLY A 95 11.41 1.51 -7.73
CA GLY A 95 12.87 1.69 -7.81
C GLY A 95 13.38 3.14 -7.84
N GLY A 96 12.50 4.14 -7.69
CA GLY A 96 12.92 5.55 -7.62
C GLY A 96 11.77 6.53 -7.78
N LYS A 97 12.10 7.83 -7.74
CA LYS A 97 11.12 8.90 -8.00
C LYS A 97 10.86 9.00 -9.50
N LEU A 98 9.58 9.14 -9.85
CA LEU A 98 9.13 9.43 -11.20
C LEU A 98 8.28 10.71 -11.16
N ARG A 99 8.35 11.54 -12.20
CA ARG A 99 7.42 12.66 -12.35
C ARG A 99 6.47 12.35 -13.50
N LEU A 100 5.18 12.28 -13.21
CA LEU A 100 4.11 12.09 -14.18
C LEU A 100 3.29 13.38 -14.24
N GLY A 101 3.51 14.20 -15.26
CA GLY A 101 2.88 15.53 -15.37
C GLY A 101 3.16 16.39 -14.14
N ASN A 102 2.09 16.70 -13.39
CA ASN A 102 2.12 17.58 -12.22
C ASN A 102 2.15 16.85 -10.88
N TRP A 103 2.29 15.52 -10.86
CA TRP A 103 2.38 14.76 -9.62
C TRP A 103 3.56 13.77 -9.62
N THR A 104 3.86 13.27 -8.43
CA THR A 104 4.88 12.26 -8.19
C THR A 104 4.19 11.02 -7.62
N PRO A 105 4.20 9.89 -8.36
CA PRO A 105 3.81 8.58 -7.85
C PRO A 105 4.43 8.24 -6.49
N THR A 106 3.69 7.49 -5.68
CA THR A 106 4.24 7.00 -4.41
C THR A 106 5.25 5.89 -4.68
N GLN A 107 6.45 6.02 -4.09
CA GLN A 107 7.46 4.98 -4.15
C GLN A 107 7.17 3.90 -3.11
N LEU A 108 7.05 2.65 -3.58
CA LEU A 108 6.87 1.48 -2.75
C LEU A 108 8.17 1.14 -2.03
N ARG A 109 8.04 0.80 -0.74
CA ARG A 109 9.17 0.40 0.10
C ARG A 109 9.37 -1.10 0.01
N ALA A 110 10.07 -1.55 -1.01
CA ALA A 110 10.47 -2.94 -1.18
C ALA A 110 11.95 -3.02 -1.61
N PRO A 111 12.67 -4.08 -1.22
CA PRO A 111 14.03 -4.31 -1.69
C PRO A 111 14.02 -4.56 -3.21
N ARG A 112 15.18 -4.32 -3.85
CA ARG A 112 15.40 -4.78 -5.22
C ARG A 112 15.34 -6.31 -5.23
N VAL A 113 14.66 -6.88 -6.22
CA VAL A 113 14.49 -8.32 -6.36
C VAL A 113 15.22 -8.82 -7.61
N GLY A 114 15.59 -10.10 -7.60
CA GLY A 114 16.18 -10.77 -8.76
C GLY A 114 15.14 -11.55 -9.57
N MET A 115 15.61 -12.17 -10.65
CA MET A 115 14.83 -13.17 -11.39
C MET A 115 14.80 -14.49 -10.61
N GLY A 116 13.65 -15.14 -10.66
CA GLY A 116 13.44 -16.51 -10.24
C GLY A 116 13.96 -17.50 -11.27
N ASP A 117 14.01 -18.75 -10.86
CA ASP A 117 14.49 -19.91 -11.60
C ASP A 117 13.69 -21.12 -11.11
N LEU A 118 12.84 -21.68 -11.98
CA LEU A 118 11.99 -22.83 -11.69
C LEU A 118 12.79 -24.08 -11.30
N ASN A 119 14.09 -24.13 -11.56
CA ASN A 119 14.96 -25.22 -11.12
C ASN A 119 15.38 -25.10 -9.64
N LYS A 120 15.13 -23.95 -8.99
CA LYS A 120 15.46 -23.74 -7.59
C LYS A 120 14.27 -24.08 -6.68
N PRO A 121 14.49 -24.87 -5.61
CA PRO A 121 13.43 -25.19 -4.66
C PRO A 121 12.74 -23.95 -4.10
N GLY A 122 11.40 -23.95 -4.14
CA GLY A 122 10.57 -22.88 -3.60
C GLY A 122 10.35 -21.68 -4.52
N GLN A 123 10.97 -21.64 -5.70
CA GLN A 123 10.69 -20.61 -6.71
C GLN A 123 9.62 -21.08 -7.70
N THR A 124 8.68 -20.20 -8.03
CA THR A 124 7.50 -20.54 -8.87
C THR A 124 7.44 -19.76 -10.17
N THR A 125 8.51 -19.06 -10.52
CA THR A 125 8.59 -18.26 -11.75
C THR A 125 10.02 -18.21 -12.29
N ASN A 126 10.15 -18.06 -13.62
CA ASN A 126 11.40 -17.65 -14.28
C ASN A 126 11.46 -16.12 -14.50
N SER A 127 10.49 -15.38 -13.97
CA SER A 127 10.41 -13.92 -13.99
C SER A 127 10.85 -13.33 -12.64
N TRP A 128 10.59 -12.05 -12.38
CA TRP A 128 10.97 -11.36 -11.15
C TRP A 128 10.30 -11.94 -9.90
N LEU A 129 11.05 -12.04 -8.80
CA LEU A 129 10.55 -12.45 -7.48
C LEU A 129 9.94 -11.26 -6.72
N ASN A 130 8.91 -10.63 -7.30
CA ASN A 130 8.43 -9.30 -6.95
C ASN A 130 7.16 -9.28 -6.08
N THR A 131 6.69 -10.39 -5.52
CA THR A 131 5.46 -10.45 -4.71
C THR A 131 5.41 -9.37 -3.60
N LEU A 132 6.52 -9.15 -2.89
CA LEU A 132 6.58 -8.14 -1.82
C LEU A 132 6.29 -6.72 -2.34
N ILE A 133 6.67 -6.41 -3.58
CA ILE A 133 6.38 -5.11 -4.20
C ILE A 133 4.87 -4.92 -4.30
N PHE A 134 4.14 -5.92 -4.77
CA PHE A 134 2.69 -5.85 -4.88
C PHE A 134 1.98 -5.92 -3.53
N GLN A 135 2.52 -6.65 -2.54
CA GLN A 135 2.02 -6.57 -1.16
C GLN A 135 2.11 -5.13 -0.63
N GLN A 136 3.20 -4.41 -0.89
CA GLN A 136 3.33 -2.99 -0.52
C GLN A 136 2.36 -2.11 -1.31
N ALA A 137 2.15 -2.36 -2.61
CA ALA A 137 1.15 -1.66 -3.40
C ALA A 137 -0.25 -1.78 -2.77
N TRP A 138 -0.65 -2.99 -2.35
CA TRP A 138 -1.94 -3.20 -1.68
C TRP A 138 -2.03 -2.51 -0.31
N VAL A 139 -0.94 -2.42 0.45
CA VAL A 139 -0.89 -1.60 1.68
C VAL A 139 -1.16 -0.12 1.36
N GLU A 140 -0.54 0.39 0.31
CA GLU A 140 -0.72 1.76 -0.16
C GLU A 140 -2.14 2.03 -0.68
N ILE A 141 -2.75 1.09 -1.40
CA ILE A 141 -4.17 1.14 -1.81
C ILE A 141 -5.09 1.23 -0.59
N LYS A 142 -4.84 0.43 0.45
CA LYS A 142 -5.62 0.47 1.70
C LYS A 142 -5.54 1.84 2.36
N ARG A 143 -4.34 2.43 2.37
CA ARG A 143 -4.02 3.75 2.97
C ARG A 143 -4.65 4.90 2.18
N ASP A 144 -4.53 4.90 0.86
CA ASP A 144 -5.15 5.88 -0.04
C ASP A 144 -6.69 5.87 0.13
N GLY A 145 -7.27 4.67 0.10
CA GLY A 145 -8.66 4.44 0.45
C GLY A 145 -9.71 4.88 -0.57
N ARG A 146 -9.34 5.56 -1.66
CA ARG A 146 -10.27 5.94 -2.74
C ARG A 146 -10.92 4.75 -3.43
N TYR A 147 -10.27 3.57 -3.41
CA TYR A 147 -10.85 2.32 -3.91
C TYR A 147 -12.22 1.99 -3.29
N ARG A 148 -12.48 2.41 -2.04
CA ARG A 148 -13.76 2.14 -1.33
C ARG A 148 -14.97 2.83 -1.97
N ARG A 149 -14.73 3.86 -2.78
CA ARG A 149 -15.76 4.60 -3.51
C ARG A 149 -16.18 3.91 -4.81
N HIS A 150 -15.42 2.93 -5.28
CA HIS A 150 -15.62 2.31 -6.59
C HIS A 150 -16.18 0.90 -6.48
N ASP A 151 -16.76 0.41 -7.57
CA ASP A 151 -17.31 -0.94 -7.65
C ASP A 151 -16.19 -1.97 -7.81
N TRP A 152 -15.15 -1.62 -8.57
CA TRP A 152 -14.02 -2.49 -8.91
C TRP A 152 -12.67 -1.79 -8.73
N VAL A 153 -11.68 -2.61 -8.40
CA VAL A 153 -10.27 -2.27 -8.31
C VAL A 153 -9.53 -3.09 -9.35
N VAL A 154 -8.75 -2.41 -10.19
CA VAL A 154 -8.02 -3.03 -11.29
C VAL A 154 -6.55 -2.73 -11.14
N LYS A 155 -5.74 -3.78 -11.15
CA LYS A 155 -4.30 -3.66 -11.31
C LYS A 155 -3.97 -3.95 -12.77
N CYS A 156 -3.16 -3.09 -13.39
CA CYS A 156 -2.72 -3.23 -14.77
C CYS A 156 -1.21 -3.04 -14.81
N ASP A 157 -0.51 -3.80 -15.65
CA ASP A 157 0.91 -3.55 -15.91
C ASP A 157 1.12 -2.43 -16.93
N PRO A 158 2.24 -1.68 -16.85
CA PRO A 158 2.58 -0.64 -17.83
C PRO A 158 2.68 -1.14 -19.28
N ASP A 159 3.01 -2.40 -19.50
CA ASP A 159 3.15 -3.03 -20.82
C ASP A 159 1.91 -3.84 -21.24
N ALA A 160 0.82 -3.78 -20.47
CA ALA A 160 -0.46 -4.36 -20.85
C ALA A 160 -1.31 -3.39 -21.71
N VAL A 161 -2.04 -3.94 -22.67
CA VAL A 161 -3.07 -3.20 -23.42
C VAL A 161 -4.42 -3.36 -22.71
N PHE A 162 -4.86 -2.30 -22.04
CA PHE A 162 -6.06 -2.32 -21.22
C PHE A 162 -7.15 -1.36 -21.71
N PHE A 163 -8.39 -1.85 -21.76
CA PHE A 163 -9.57 -1.10 -22.21
C PHE A 163 -10.63 -1.07 -21.09
N PRO A 164 -10.67 -0.01 -20.25
CA PRO A 164 -11.63 0.09 -19.15
C PRO A 164 -13.09 -0.10 -19.57
N GLN A 165 -13.46 0.38 -20.76
CA GLN A 165 -14.83 0.23 -21.27
C GLN A 165 -15.22 -1.24 -21.50
N ARG A 166 -14.33 -2.05 -22.06
CA ARG A 166 -14.58 -3.50 -22.25
C ARG A 166 -14.68 -4.20 -20.90
N LEU A 167 -13.85 -3.80 -19.93
CA LEU A 167 -13.91 -4.39 -18.60
C LEU A 167 -15.25 -4.10 -17.92
N ARG A 168 -15.80 -2.88 -18.05
CA ARG A 168 -17.11 -2.52 -17.49
C ARG A 168 -18.21 -3.46 -17.96
N GLU A 169 -18.21 -3.85 -19.24
CA GLU A 169 -19.17 -4.81 -19.80
C GLU A 169 -19.02 -6.20 -19.16
N LEU A 170 -17.78 -6.67 -18.98
CA LEU A 170 -17.48 -7.98 -18.39
C LEU A 170 -17.88 -8.08 -16.92
N VAL A 171 -17.68 -7.02 -16.14
CA VAL A 171 -17.90 -7.02 -14.69
C VAL A 171 -19.30 -6.55 -14.27
N ARG A 172 -20.06 -5.93 -15.18
CA ARG A 172 -21.42 -5.45 -14.93
C ARG A 172 -22.35 -6.51 -14.30
N PRO A 173 -22.38 -7.79 -14.75
CA PRO A 173 -23.23 -8.80 -14.14
C PRO A 173 -22.93 -9.09 -12.66
N HIS A 174 -21.69 -8.83 -12.21
CA HIS A 174 -21.23 -9.06 -10.84
C HIS A 174 -21.19 -7.77 -9.99
N SER A 175 -21.70 -6.65 -10.53
CA SER A 175 -21.62 -5.33 -9.90
C SER A 175 -22.85 -4.99 -9.05
N SER A 176 -23.96 -5.71 -9.20
CA SER A 176 -25.19 -5.50 -8.42
C SER A 176 -26.00 -6.80 -8.25
N PRO A 177 -26.26 -7.28 -7.02
CA PRO A 177 -25.75 -6.73 -5.76
C PRO A 177 -24.22 -6.92 -5.66
N PRO A 178 -23.48 -6.02 -4.99
CA PRO A 178 -22.04 -6.17 -4.83
C PRO A 178 -21.68 -7.43 -4.04
N GLY A 179 -20.80 -8.26 -4.59
CA GLY A 179 -20.24 -9.45 -3.92
C GLY A 179 -18.71 -9.46 -3.97
N ALA A 180 -18.09 -10.41 -3.26
CA ALA A 180 -16.64 -10.58 -3.25
C ALA A 180 -16.17 -11.43 -4.44
N TRP A 181 -15.95 -10.75 -5.57
CA TRP A 181 -15.54 -11.33 -6.84
C TRP A 181 -14.12 -10.95 -7.21
N PHE A 182 -13.43 -11.85 -7.90
CA PHE A 182 -12.21 -11.60 -8.64
C PHE A 182 -12.18 -12.51 -9.88
N TYR A 183 -11.46 -12.09 -10.92
CA TYR A 183 -11.37 -12.86 -12.16
C TYR A 183 -10.08 -13.66 -12.20
N LEU A 184 -10.19 -14.97 -12.45
CA LEU A 184 -9.05 -15.80 -12.79
C LEU A 184 -8.67 -15.56 -14.25
N ASN A 185 -7.38 -15.36 -14.52
CA ASN A 185 -6.87 -15.15 -15.87
C ASN A 185 -5.98 -16.31 -16.36
N CYS A 186 -5.77 -17.32 -15.51
CA CYS A 186 -5.21 -18.62 -15.86
C CYS A 186 -6.11 -19.71 -15.26
N ASN A 187 -6.07 -20.94 -15.81
CA ASN A 187 -7.00 -22.06 -15.54
C ASN A 187 -8.29 -22.09 -16.41
N LYS A 188 -8.23 -21.59 -17.67
CA LYS A 188 -9.31 -21.79 -18.66
C LYS A 188 -9.50 -23.26 -19.05
N TYR A 189 -8.40 -24.02 -19.09
CA TYR A 189 -8.40 -25.45 -19.38
C TYR A 189 -8.05 -26.21 -18.11
N PRO A 190 -9.03 -26.79 -17.39
CA PRO A 190 -8.75 -27.62 -16.22
C PRO A 190 -7.91 -28.85 -16.62
N PRO A 191 -7.14 -29.42 -15.67
CA PRO A 191 -7.23 -29.18 -14.23
C PRO A 191 -5.96 -28.53 -13.67
N SER A 192 -5.95 -27.22 -13.39
CA SER A 192 -4.98 -26.73 -12.39
C SER A 192 -5.40 -27.24 -11.02
N PRO A 193 -4.56 -28.03 -10.32
CA PRO A 193 -4.82 -28.53 -8.98
C PRO A 193 -5.33 -27.44 -8.02
N PRO A 194 -6.14 -27.82 -7.02
CA PRO A 194 -6.45 -26.93 -5.91
C PRO A 194 -5.15 -26.40 -5.27
N GLY A 195 -5.09 -25.09 -5.00
CA GLY A 195 -3.94 -24.47 -4.33
C GLY A 195 -2.87 -23.85 -5.24
N GLU A 196 -2.98 -24.00 -6.56
CA GLU A 196 -2.08 -23.28 -7.49
C GLU A 196 -2.53 -21.83 -7.74
N ALA A 197 -1.56 -20.95 -8.02
CA ALA A 197 -1.83 -19.58 -8.43
C ALA A 197 -2.55 -19.56 -9.79
N LYS A 198 -3.72 -18.93 -9.84
CA LYS A 198 -4.59 -18.83 -11.04
C LYS A 198 -4.79 -17.39 -11.51
N LEU A 199 -4.05 -16.47 -10.89
CA LEU A 199 -4.02 -15.06 -11.17
C LEU A 199 -2.59 -14.70 -11.52
N TYR A 200 -2.36 -14.15 -12.71
CA TYR A 200 -1.06 -13.76 -13.25
C TYR A 200 -1.08 -12.30 -13.72
N GLY A 201 0.09 -11.69 -13.74
CA GLY A 201 0.29 -10.25 -13.57
C GLY A 201 -0.43 -9.23 -14.45
N SER A 202 -0.55 -9.42 -15.77
CA SER A 202 -0.79 -8.28 -16.68
C SER A 202 -2.04 -7.45 -16.39
N VAL A 203 -3.16 -8.09 -16.04
CA VAL A 203 -4.39 -7.43 -15.59
C VAL A 203 -5.06 -8.28 -14.52
N GLU A 204 -5.28 -7.69 -13.35
CA GLU A 204 -5.98 -8.31 -12.22
C GLU A 204 -7.20 -7.48 -11.84
N VAL A 205 -8.34 -8.15 -11.65
CA VAL A 205 -9.64 -7.49 -11.51
C VAL A 205 -10.33 -8.00 -10.25
N PHE A 206 -10.60 -7.08 -9.33
CA PHE A 206 -11.19 -7.38 -8.04
C PHE A 206 -12.39 -6.46 -7.78
N SER A 207 -13.49 -7.03 -7.32
CA SER A 207 -14.56 -6.22 -6.73
C SER A 207 -14.05 -5.52 -5.47
N ARG A 208 -14.65 -4.38 -5.12
CA ARG A 208 -14.36 -3.71 -3.83
C ARG A 208 -14.45 -4.65 -2.64
N LYS A 209 -15.47 -5.52 -2.61
CA LYS A 209 -15.70 -6.49 -1.52
C LYS A 209 -14.59 -7.53 -1.43
N ALA A 210 -14.02 -7.97 -2.57
CA ALA A 210 -12.87 -8.87 -2.57
C ALA A 210 -11.62 -8.19 -1.99
N VAL A 211 -11.37 -6.92 -2.34
CA VAL A 211 -10.25 -6.14 -1.78
C VAL A 211 -10.45 -5.91 -0.28
N GLU A 212 -11.67 -5.61 0.18
CA GLU A 212 -12.01 -5.51 1.60
C GLU A 212 -11.72 -6.82 2.35
N ALA A 213 -12.15 -7.95 1.79
CA ALA A 213 -11.91 -9.28 2.38
C ALA A 213 -10.41 -9.61 2.45
N TYR A 214 -9.65 -9.32 1.39
CA TYR A 214 -8.20 -9.47 1.39
C TYR A 214 -7.56 -8.62 2.48
N HIS A 215 -7.89 -7.33 2.58
CA HIS A 215 -7.33 -6.44 3.59
C HIS A 215 -7.67 -6.80 5.04
N ALA A 216 -8.76 -7.54 5.26
CA ALA A 216 -9.15 -8.05 6.57
C ALA A 216 -8.33 -9.28 6.99
N ARG A 217 -7.84 -10.08 6.02
CA ARG A 217 -7.14 -11.35 6.29
C ARG A 217 -5.73 -11.45 5.71
N LYS A 218 -5.17 -10.37 5.15
CA LYS A 218 -3.88 -10.40 4.44
C LYS A 218 -2.74 -11.02 5.25
N ASP A 219 -2.78 -10.88 6.57
CA ASP A 219 -1.72 -11.38 7.46
C ASP A 219 -1.72 -12.92 7.53
N GLU A 220 -2.87 -13.57 7.32
CA GLU A 220 -2.94 -15.02 7.14
C GLU A 220 -2.15 -15.45 5.89
N CYS A 221 -2.24 -14.66 4.80
CA CYS A 221 -1.49 -14.93 3.57
C CYS A 221 0.01 -14.66 3.76
N ILE A 222 0.37 -13.52 4.36
CA ILE A 222 1.76 -13.11 4.55
C ILE A 222 2.52 -14.10 5.44
N ASN A 223 1.87 -14.60 6.50
CA ASN A 223 2.50 -15.48 7.48
C ASN A 223 2.30 -16.97 7.16
N GLY A 224 1.22 -17.32 6.45
CA GLY A 224 0.85 -18.71 6.16
C GLY A 224 1.36 -19.24 4.81
N MET A 225 1.86 -18.38 3.92
CA MET A 225 2.31 -18.77 2.58
C MET A 225 3.82 -18.56 2.38
N LYS A 226 4.44 -19.42 1.57
CA LYS A 226 5.87 -19.36 1.20
C LYS A 226 6.10 -18.47 -0.01
N TRP A 227 5.62 -17.22 0.06
CA TRP A 227 5.56 -16.31 -1.09
C TRP A 227 6.92 -15.75 -1.54
N GLN A 228 7.99 -15.95 -0.77
CA GLN A 228 9.30 -15.33 -1.02
C GLN A 228 9.96 -15.78 -2.33
N GLY A 229 9.55 -16.93 -2.87
CA GLY A 229 10.00 -17.43 -4.17
C GLY A 229 8.98 -17.20 -5.30
N TRP A 230 7.95 -16.40 -5.06
CA TRP A 230 6.91 -16.15 -6.05
C TRP A 230 7.20 -14.87 -6.83
N GLY A 231 6.68 -14.86 -8.05
CA GLY A 231 6.45 -13.61 -8.75
C GLY A 231 5.11 -13.02 -8.34
N GLU A 232 4.77 -12.02 -9.12
CA GLU A 232 3.45 -11.46 -9.27
C GLU A 232 2.37 -12.51 -9.56
#